data_AF-A0A8S9XSY2-F1
#
_entry.id   AF-A0A8S9XSY2-F1
#
_cell.length_a   1.000
_cell.length_b   1.000
_cell.length_c   1.000
_cell.angle_alpha   90.00
_cell.angle_beta   90.00
_cell.angle_gamma   90.00
#
_symmetry.space_group_name_H-M   'P 1'
#
loop_
_entity.id
_entity.type
_entity.pdbx_description
1 polymer ?
#
loop_
_entity_poly.entity_id
_entity_poly.type
_entity_poly.pdbx_seq_one_letter_code
_entity_poly.pdbx_strand_id
1 'polypeptide(L)'
;MGADIEIEVNDEERWVSFGDYLAAPDADRLSLPSHLRCAAHTTALTSTSDVLKTINSNPTMKELHKTSLEKCNVLWKKANRPKSAEVMEMMMKKSLSRPNDTGWNSLYDAFNQILQIRASMEELVQKLNLPERDILSDEEYSYIEEYVKCSATVAEALDLLQGEKAAYYGMLVPTILVVKKNYDHWLTQIWNSVAHYLRPTSTAFNIGFQNPVF
;
A
#
# COMPACT_ATOMS: atom_id res chain seq x y z
N MET A 1 -37.45 6.96 -27.93
CA MET A 1 -38.03 5.98 -27.00
C MET A 1 -36.93 5.65 -26.00
N GLY A 2 -36.80 6.50 -24.99
CA GLY A 2 -35.77 6.39 -23.95
C GLY A 2 -36.25 5.39 -22.90
N ALA A 3 -35.37 4.48 -22.51
CA ALA A 3 -35.58 3.63 -21.35
C ALA A 3 -34.79 4.25 -20.20
N ASP A 4 -35.53 4.85 -19.27
CA ASP A 4 -34.98 5.29 -17.99
C ASP A 4 -34.64 4.05 -17.16
N ILE A 5 -33.38 3.94 -16.75
CA ILE A 5 -32.92 2.94 -15.79
C ILE A 5 -32.99 3.63 -14.42
N GLU A 6 -34.06 3.34 -13.67
CA GLU A 6 -34.14 3.71 -12.26
C GLU A 6 -33.12 2.89 -11.48
N ILE A 7 -32.11 3.57 -10.93
CA ILE A 7 -31.17 3.00 -9.97
C ILE A 7 -31.82 3.15 -8.59
N GLU A 8 -32.36 2.07 -8.04
CA GLU A 8 -32.82 2.02 -6.65
C GLU A 8 -31.62 2.19 -5.71
N VAL A 9 -31.52 3.36 -5.09
CA VAL A 9 -30.60 3.61 -3.98
C VAL A 9 -31.28 3.14 -2.71
N ASN A 10 -30.81 2.02 -2.15
CA ASN A 10 -31.30 1.50 -0.88
C ASN A 10 -30.73 2.31 0.29
N ASP A 11 -31.44 3.36 0.69
CA ASP A 11 -31.10 4.33 1.74
C ASP A 11 -31.48 3.85 3.16
N GLU A 12 -31.07 2.64 3.57
CA GLU A 12 -31.24 2.18 4.96
C GLU A 12 -29.99 2.41 5.82
N GLU A 13 -29.53 3.66 5.93
CA GLU A 13 -28.70 4.08 7.08
C GLU A 13 -29.61 4.36 8.28
N ARG A 14 -29.89 3.31 9.05
CA ARG A 14 -30.69 3.39 10.28
C ARG A 14 -29.90 4.09 11.38
N TRP A 15 -30.27 5.33 11.71
CA TRP A 15 -29.78 6.05 12.88
C TRP A 15 -30.21 5.33 14.16
N VAL A 16 -29.23 4.87 14.95
CA VAL A 16 -29.47 4.29 16.29
C VAL A 16 -29.15 5.36 17.33
N SER A 17 -30.10 5.62 18.25
CA SER A 17 -29.88 6.54 19.36
C SER A 17 -28.86 5.95 20.34
N PHE A 18 -27.99 6.79 20.91
CA PHE A 18 -27.08 6.37 21.98
C PHE A 18 -27.81 5.73 23.16
N GLY A 19 -29.06 6.14 23.43
CA GLY A 19 -29.90 5.56 24.48
C GLY A 19 -30.28 4.10 24.21
N ASP A 20 -30.53 3.75 22.94
CA ASP A 20 -30.91 2.38 22.55
C ASP A 20 -29.69 1.44 22.56
N TYR A 21 -28.49 1.97 22.30
CA TYR A 21 -27.25 1.21 22.34
C TYR A 21 -26.81 0.85 23.77
N LEU A 22 -27.04 1.76 24.72
CA LEU A 22 -26.70 1.58 26.13
C LEU A 22 -27.75 0.77 26.90
N ALA A 23 -28.95 0.57 26.33
CA ALA A 23 -30.06 -0.14 26.95
C ALA A 23 -30.06 -1.67 26.68
N ALA A 24 -28.93 -2.27 26.30
CA ALA A 24 -28.83 -3.71 26.07
C ALA A 24 -29.10 -4.52 27.37
N PRO A 25 -29.92 -5.58 27.32
CA PRO A 25 -30.33 -6.32 28.52
C PRO A 25 -29.23 -7.22 29.09
N ASP A 26 -29.21 -7.24 30.42
CA ASP A 26 -28.64 -8.21 31.36
C ASP A 26 -27.12 -8.44 31.41
N ALA A 27 -26.55 -7.79 32.43
CA ALA A 27 -25.23 -8.01 33.02
C ALA A 27 -25.12 -9.32 33.84
N ASP A 28 -25.59 -10.45 33.30
CA ASP A 28 -25.52 -11.76 34.00
C ASP A 28 -24.84 -12.88 33.19
N ARG A 29 -24.15 -12.50 32.11
CA ARG A 29 -23.19 -13.35 31.42
C ARG A 29 -21.84 -12.65 31.41
N LEU A 30 -20.91 -13.12 32.23
CA LEU A 30 -19.49 -12.77 32.13
C LEU A 30 -18.92 -13.40 30.85
N SER A 31 -19.31 -12.90 29.68
CA SER A 31 -18.65 -13.19 28.42
C SER A 31 -17.53 -12.18 28.21
N LEU A 32 -16.35 -12.66 27.83
CA LEU A 32 -15.30 -11.78 27.34
C LEU A 32 -15.86 -10.93 26.19
N PRO A 33 -15.49 -9.64 26.10
CA PRO A 33 -15.81 -8.83 24.94
C PRO A 33 -15.38 -9.55 23.65
N SER A 34 -16.14 -9.33 22.57
CA SER A 34 -15.78 -9.88 21.27
C SER A 34 -14.36 -9.44 20.89
N HIS A 35 -13.63 -10.34 20.25
CA HIS A 35 -12.27 -10.05 19.79
C HIS A 35 -12.31 -8.92 18.73
N LEU A 36 -11.83 -7.74 19.10
CA LEU A 36 -11.70 -6.61 18.19
C LEU A 36 -10.47 -6.81 17.30
N ARG A 37 -10.63 -6.60 15.98
CA ARG A 37 -9.50 -6.65 15.06
C ARG A 37 -8.66 -5.38 15.21
N CYS A 38 -7.35 -5.53 15.12
CA CYS A 38 -6.44 -4.39 15.08
C CYS A 38 -6.67 -3.60 13.80
N ALA A 39 -7.07 -2.33 13.92
CA ALA A 39 -7.35 -1.49 12.77
C ALA A 39 -6.14 -1.34 11.84
N ALA A 40 -4.93 -1.16 12.40
CA ALA A 40 -3.71 -1.12 11.60
C ALA A 40 -3.47 -2.43 10.85
N HIS A 41 -3.77 -3.59 11.45
CA HIS A 41 -3.66 -4.88 10.77
C HIS A 41 -4.68 -5.02 9.63
N THR A 42 -5.94 -4.62 9.87
CA THR A 42 -6.99 -4.63 8.84
C THR A 42 -6.63 -3.71 7.68
N THR A 43 -6.22 -2.46 7.95
CA THR A 43 -5.79 -1.49 6.94
C THR A 43 -4.60 -1.99 6.12
N ALA A 44 -3.68 -2.70 6.77
CA ALA A 44 -2.53 -3.26 6.09
C ALA A 44 -2.87 -4.48 5.21
N LEU A 45 -3.81 -5.33 5.66
CA LEU A 45 -4.33 -6.44 4.85
C LEU A 45 -5.06 -5.94 3.60
N THR A 46 -5.92 -4.92 3.71
CA THR A 46 -6.58 -4.31 2.54
C THR A 46 -5.53 -3.76 1.58
N SER A 47 -4.49 -3.12 2.10
CA SER A 47 -3.50 -2.46 1.26
C SER A 47 -2.53 -3.40 0.55
N THR A 48 -2.25 -4.56 1.12
CA THR A 48 -1.39 -5.57 0.51
C THR A 48 -2.20 -6.53 -0.37
N SER A 49 -3.29 -7.07 0.17
CA SER A 49 -4.10 -8.08 -0.53
C SER A 49 -4.84 -7.49 -1.72
N ASP A 50 -5.52 -6.35 -1.57
CA ASP A 50 -6.36 -5.82 -2.63
C ASP A 50 -5.52 -5.20 -3.75
N VAL A 51 -4.41 -4.54 -3.42
CA VAL A 51 -3.43 -4.08 -4.43
C VAL A 51 -2.90 -5.25 -5.24
N LEU A 52 -2.47 -6.33 -4.58
CA LEU A 52 -1.95 -7.50 -5.28
C LEU A 52 -3.02 -8.15 -6.16
N LYS A 53 -4.28 -8.24 -5.70
CA LYS A 53 -5.39 -8.73 -6.55
C LYS A 53 -5.53 -7.89 -7.80
N THR A 54 -5.42 -6.57 -7.67
CA THR A 54 -5.58 -5.66 -8.81
C THR A 54 -4.41 -5.69 -9.77
N ILE A 55 -3.17 -5.71 -9.25
CA ILE A 55 -1.98 -5.93 -10.07
C ILE A 55 -2.14 -7.24 -10.84
N ASN A 56 -2.59 -8.31 -10.17
CA ASN A 56 -2.80 -9.62 -10.79
C ASN A 56 -3.97 -9.67 -11.79
N SER A 57 -4.90 -8.72 -11.74
CA SER A 57 -6.06 -8.67 -12.64
C SER A 57 -5.69 -8.16 -14.04
N ASN A 58 -4.59 -7.42 -14.17
CA ASN A 58 -4.10 -6.94 -15.46
C ASN A 58 -2.79 -7.67 -15.82
N PRO A 59 -2.75 -8.46 -16.91
CA PRO A 59 -1.57 -9.24 -17.29
C PRO A 59 -0.30 -8.40 -17.48
N THR A 60 -0.42 -7.21 -18.06
CA THR A 60 0.72 -6.31 -18.29
C THR A 60 1.28 -5.78 -16.98
N MET A 61 0.41 -5.35 -16.07
CA MET A 61 0.84 -4.87 -14.74
C MET A 61 1.43 -5.98 -13.89
N LYS A 62 0.84 -7.18 -13.98
CA LYS A 62 1.32 -8.37 -13.29
C LYS A 62 2.74 -8.72 -13.72
N GLU A 63 3.00 -8.71 -15.02
CA GLU A 63 4.34 -8.99 -15.53
C GLU A 63 5.31 -7.90 -15.11
N LEU A 64 4.94 -6.63 -15.25
CA LEU A 64 5.80 -5.51 -14.84
C LEU A 64 6.12 -5.51 -13.34
N HIS A 65 5.14 -5.83 -12.49
CA HIS A 65 5.35 -6.00 -11.06
C HIS A 65 6.33 -7.14 -10.77
N LYS A 66 6.14 -8.28 -11.45
CA LYS A 66 6.98 -9.47 -11.29
C LYS A 66 8.41 -9.20 -11.73
N THR A 67 8.64 -8.64 -12.93
CA THR A 67 10.01 -8.37 -13.43
C THR A 67 10.71 -7.33 -12.55
N SER A 68 10.00 -6.28 -12.13
CA SER A 68 10.53 -5.27 -11.21
C SER A 68 10.98 -5.90 -9.89
N LEU A 69 10.14 -6.77 -9.31
CA LEU A 69 10.48 -7.50 -8.08
C LEU A 69 11.63 -8.48 -8.26
N GLU A 70 11.71 -9.20 -9.37
CA GLU A 70 12.80 -10.15 -9.64
C GLU A 70 14.15 -9.42 -9.69
N LYS A 71 14.23 -8.30 -10.42
CA LYS A 71 15.44 -7.47 -10.50
C LYS A 71 15.80 -6.85 -9.15
N CYS A 72 14.83 -6.26 -8.46
CA CYS A 72 15.05 -5.73 -7.10
C CYS A 72 15.52 -6.83 -6.13
N ASN A 73 14.99 -8.05 -6.24
CA ASN A 73 15.42 -9.17 -5.41
C ASN A 73 16.86 -9.60 -5.69
N VAL A 74 17.34 -9.55 -6.93
CA VAL A 74 18.76 -9.78 -7.24
C VAL A 74 19.61 -8.76 -6.49
N LEU A 75 19.22 -7.48 -6.56
CA LEU A 75 19.93 -6.40 -5.88
C LEU A 75 19.90 -6.56 -4.35
N TRP A 76 18.74 -6.80 -3.74
CA TRP A 76 18.62 -7.02 -2.30
C TRP A 76 19.40 -8.24 -1.81
N LYS A 77 19.40 -9.34 -2.58
CA LYS A 77 20.23 -10.52 -2.27
C LYS A 77 21.73 -10.19 -2.33
N LYS A 78 22.15 -9.36 -3.28
CA LYS A 78 23.53 -8.90 -3.38
C LYS A 78 23.88 -7.98 -2.22
N ALA A 79 22.99 -7.06 -1.84
CA ALA A 79 23.14 -6.15 -0.70
C ALA A 79 23.32 -6.87 0.63
N ASN A 80 22.76 -8.08 0.78
CA ASN A 80 22.89 -8.87 2.00
C ASN A 80 24.21 -9.68 2.09
N ARG A 81 25.10 -9.58 1.09
CA ARG A 81 26.42 -10.23 1.15
C ARG A 81 27.44 -9.24 1.71
N PRO A 82 28.22 -9.57 2.76
CA PRO A 82 29.07 -8.61 3.48
C PRO A 82 29.94 -7.73 2.58
N LYS A 83 30.69 -8.32 1.64
CA LYS A 83 31.55 -7.58 0.71
C LYS A 83 30.78 -6.62 -0.21
N SER A 84 29.59 -7.02 -0.65
CA SER A 84 28.75 -6.18 -1.51
C SER A 84 28.02 -5.12 -0.70
N ALA A 85 27.62 -5.44 0.54
CA ALA A 85 27.04 -4.50 1.48
C ALA A 85 28.01 -3.34 1.78
N GLU A 86 29.28 -3.65 2.06
CA GLU A 86 30.32 -2.64 2.30
C GLU A 86 30.51 -1.71 1.10
N VAL A 87 30.52 -2.25 -0.13
CA VAL A 87 30.62 -1.44 -1.35
C VAL A 87 29.40 -0.55 -1.51
N MET A 88 28.20 -1.08 -1.28
CA MET A 88 26.95 -0.31 -1.36
C MET A 88 26.89 0.78 -0.29
N GLU A 89 27.29 0.48 0.94
CA GLU A 89 27.32 1.44 2.05
C GLU A 89 28.37 2.52 1.82
N MET A 90 29.54 2.18 1.29
CA MET A 90 30.58 3.14 0.93
C MET A 90 30.12 4.12 -0.15
N MET A 91 29.35 3.63 -1.14
CA MET A 91 28.84 4.45 -2.23
C MET A 91 27.65 5.30 -1.85
N MET A 92 26.68 4.70 -1.14
CA MET A 92 25.35 5.31 -0.94
C MET A 92 25.17 5.87 0.46
N LYS A 93 26.12 5.62 1.38
CA LYS A 93 26.07 5.95 2.82
C LYS A 93 24.81 5.44 3.52
N LYS A 94 24.14 4.45 2.91
CA LYS A 94 22.88 3.86 3.35
C LYS A 94 22.89 2.38 3.00
N SER A 95 22.36 1.56 3.90
CA SER A 95 22.15 0.13 3.67
C SER A 95 20.80 -0.10 2.97
N LEU A 96 20.79 -0.96 1.95
CA LEU A 96 19.55 -1.34 1.27
C LEU A 96 18.78 -2.35 2.13
N SER A 97 17.58 -1.95 2.54
CA SER A 97 16.66 -2.81 3.28
C SER A 97 15.91 -3.70 2.31
N ARG A 98 15.92 -5.01 2.58
CA ARG A 98 15.08 -5.97 1.86
C ARG A 98 13.67 -5.91 2.45
N PRO A 99 12.61 -5.94 1.63
CA PRO A 99 11.26 -6.08 2.14
C PRO A 99 11.13 -7.37 2.97
N ASN A 100 10.48 -7.28 4.11
CA ASN A 100 10.13 -8.42 4.96
C ASN A 100 8.65 -8.74 4.78
N ASP A 101 8.31 -10.04 4.75
CA ASP A 101 6.93 -10.47 4.54
C ASP A 101 5.99 -10.06 5.69
N THR A 102 6.55 -9.65 6.83
CA THR A 102 5.83 -9.25 8.04
C THR A 102 5.67 -7.74 8.22
N GLY A 103 6.38 -6.92 7.45
CA GLY A 103 6.31 -5.46 7.53
C GLY A 103 5.41 -4.92 6.44
N TRP A 104 4.25 -4.43 6.84
CA TRP A 104 3.20 -3.93 5.96
C TRP A 104 3.64 -2.80 5.02
N ASN A 105 4.63 -2.00 5.43
CA ASN A 105 5.24 -0.92 4.65
C ASN A 105 6.59 -1.32 4.03
N SER A 106 7.07 -2.54 4.24
CA SER A 106 8.45 -2.91 3.92
C SER A 106 8.76 -2.88 2.43
N LEU A 107 7.77 -3.22 1.58
CA LEU A 107 7.91 -3.11 0.13
C LEU A 107 7.89 -1.65 -0.33
N TYR A 108 7.04 -0.82 0.28
CA TYR A 108 7.03 0.63 0.05
C TYR A 108 8.39 1.26 0.40
N ASP A 109 8.93 0.97 1.58
CA ASP A 109 10.21 1.48 2.04
C ASP A 109 11.36 1.01 1.15
N ALA A 110 11.36 -0.28 0.78
CA ALA A 110 12.39 -0.84 -0.08
C ALA A 110 12.36 -0.21 -1.47
N PHE A 111 11.17 -0.04 -2.07
CA PHE A 111 11.03 0.65 -3.35
C PHE A 111 11.40 2.13 -3.29
N ASN A 112 11.06 2.82 -2.21
CA ASN A 112 11.54 4.18 -1.97
C ASN A 112 13.07 4.27 -1.96
N GLN A 113 13.74 3.32 -1.31
CA GLN A 113 15.20 3.26 -1.31
C GLN A 113 15.74 3.02 -2.72
N ILE A 114 15.12 2.12 -3.51
CA ILE A 114 15.48 1.89 -4.91
C ILE A 114 15.39 3.18 -5.74
N LEU A 115 14.32 3.96 -5.58
CA LEU A 115 14.15 5.24 -6.29
C LEU A 115 15.21 6.27 -5.87
N GLN A 116 15.57 6.33 -4.59
CA GLN A 116 16.61 7.25 -4.09
C GLN A 116 17.99 6.94 -4.69
N ILE A 117 18.27 5.67 -5.01
CA ILE A 117 19.56 5.24 -5.54
C ILE A 117 19.59 5.15 -7.07
N ARG A 118 18.48 5.50 -7.75
CA ARG A 118 18.37 5.44 -9.22
C ARG A 118 19.54 6.10 -9.93
N ALA A 119 19.95 7.30 -9.48
CA ALA A 119 21.06 8.05 -10.07
C ALA A 119 22.44 7.40 -9.91
N SER A 120 22.63 6.55 -8.89
CA SER A 120 23.89 5.86 -8.61
C SER A 120 23.85 4.38 -9.01
N MET A 121 22.75 3.91 -9.61
CA MET A 121 22.55 2.50 -9.94
C MET A 121 23.55 1.99 -10.98
N GLU A 122 23.87 2.80 -11.99
CA GLU A 122 24.84 2.41 -13.03
C GLU A 122 26.23 2.15 -12.46
N GLU A 123 26.72 3.06 -11.61
CA GLU A 123 28.02 2.90 -10.93
C GLU A 123 28.01 1.67 -10.01
N LEU A 124 26.89 1.43 -9.31
CA LEU A 124 26.73 0.30 -8.40
C LEU A 124 26.73 -1.03 -9.16
N VAL A 125 26.07 -1.09 -10.32
CA VAL A 125 26.04 -2.28 -11.18
C VAL A 125 27.42 -2.61 -11.70
N GLN A 126 28.18 -1.60 -12.14
CA GLN A 126 29.57 -1.77 -12.58
C GLN A 126 30.46 -2.32 -11.44
N LYS A 127 30.41 -1.70 -10.25
CA LYS A 127 31.23 -2.12 -9.11
C LYS A 127 30.87 -3.50 -8.56
N LEU A 128 29.60 -3.89 -8.66
CA LEU A 128 29.13 -5.20 -8.16
C LEU A 128 29.16 -6.31 -9.21
N ASN A 129 29.58 -5.98 -10.45
CA ASN A 129 29.58 -6.87 -11.61
C ASN A 129 28.22 -7.55 -11.78
N LEU A 130 27.14 -6.77 -11.74
CA LEU A 130 25.79 -7.26 -12.03
C LEU A 130 25.56 -7.28 -13.55
N PRO A 131 24.89 -8.30 -14.11
CA PRO A 131 24.61 -8.33 -15.53
C PRO A 131 23.57 -7.26 -15.90
N GLU A 132 23.69 -6.66 -17.07
CA GLU A 132 22.83 -5.55 -17.52
C GLU A 132 21.33 -5.89 -17.51
N ARG A 133 20.98 -7.16 -17.73
CA ARG A 133 19.58 -7.64 -17.66
C ARG A 133 18.93 -7.46 -16.27
N ASP A 134 19.73 -7.38 -15.21
CA ASP A 134 19.25 -7.21 -13.84
C ASP A 134 19.07 -5.72 -13.47
N ILE A 135 19.40 -4.81 -14.40
CA ILE A 135 19.15 -3.36 -14.25
C ILE A 135 17.67 -3.08 -14.57
N LEU A 136 17.05 -2.26 -13.73
CA LEU A 136 15.67 -1.79 -13.93
C LEU A 136 15.60 -0.89 -15.18
N SER A 137 14.63 -1.14 -16.05
CA SER A 137 14.32 -0.28 -17.19
C SER A 137 13.60 1.00 -16.72
N ASP A 138 13.49 2.01 -17.59
CA ASP A 138 12.71 3.21 -17.30
C ASP A 138 11.22 2.92 -17.08
N GLU A 139 10.69 1.88 -17.73
CA GLU A 139 9.32 1.40 -17.52
C GLU A 139 9.15 0.82 -16.11
N GLU A 140 10.11 0.04 -15.63
CA GLU A 140 10.10 -0.53 -14.28
C GLU A 140 10.32 0.56 -13.22
N TYR A 141 11.19 1.54 -13.46
CA TYR A 141 11.32 2.70 -12.58
C TYR A 141 10.03 3.53 -12.50
N SER A 142 9.38 3.77 -13.64
CA SER A 142 8.10 4.49 -13.69
C SER A 142 7.02 3.73 -12.91
N TYR A 143 6.97 2.40 -13.09
CA TYR A 143 6.09 1.54 -12.31
C TYR A 143 6.34 1.62 -10.81
N ILE A 144 7.60 1.53 -10.37
CA ILE A 144 7.97 1.62 -8.95
C ILE A 144 7.59 3.00 -8.39
N GLU A 145 7.81 4.08 -9.14
CA GLU A 145 7.44 5.44 -8.75
C GLU A 145 5.92 5.58 -8.57
N GLU A 146 5.12 5.09 -9.52
CA GLU A 146 3.67 5.09 -9.38
C GLU A 146 3.21 4.22 -8.20
N TYR A 147 3.85 3.06 -7.97
CA TYR A 147 3.53 2.18 -6.84
C TYR A 147 3.77 2.89 -5.51
N VAL A 148 4.95 3.50 -5.35
CA VAL A 148 5.33 4.25 -4.15
C VAL A 148 4.35 5.39 -3.89
N LYS A 149 3.99 6.17 -4.92
CA LYS A 149 3.01 7.25 -4.79
C LYS A 149 1.65 6.75 -4.30
N CYS A 150 1.18 5.64 -4.86
CA CYS A 150 -0.11 5.04 -4.50
C CYS A 150 -0.14 4.45 -3.08
N SER A 151 0.98 3.88 -2.64
CA SER A 151 1.11 3.26 -1.31
C SER A 151 1.50 4.23 -0.19
N ALA A 152 2.03 5.42 -0.51
CA ALA A 152 2.46 6.42 0.47
C ALA A 152 1.34 6.81 1.46
N THR A 153 0.15 7.11 0.95
CA THR A 153 -1.00 7.51 1.78
C THR A 153 -1.38 6.43 2.81
N VAL A 154 -1.29 5.16 2.41
CA VAL A 154 -1.54 4.04 3.33
C VAL A 154 -0.37 3.86 4.30
N ALA A 155 0.87 3.98 3.83
CA ALA A 155 2.04 3.83 4.68
C ALA A 155 2.02 4.85 5.82
N GLU A 156 1.72 6.11 5.51
CA GLU A 156 1.54 7.20 6.49
C GLU A 156 0.39 6.93 7.46
N ALA A 157 -0.73 6.43 6.96
CA ALA A 157 -1.88 6.06 7.79
C ALA A 157 -1.54 4.91 8.75
N LEU A 158 -0.79 3.92 8.29
CA LEU A 158 -0.33 2.80 9.11
C LEU A 158 0.66 3.28 10.17
N ASP A 159 1.62 4.13 9.83
CA ASP A 159 2.57 4.71 10.79
C ASP A 159 1.85 5.50 11.88
N LEU A 160 0.78 6.23 11.53
CA LEU A 160 -0.06 6.94 12.48
C LEU A 160 -0.84 5.98 13.40
N LEU A 161 -1.51 4.96 12.84
CA LEU A 161 -2.33 4.01 13.60
C LEU A 161 -1.50 3.05 14.46
N GLN A 162 -0.25 2.78 14.08
CA GLN A 162 0.69 1.96 14.85
C GLN A 162 1.53 2.78 15.84
N GLY A 163 1.54 4.10 15.72
CA GLY A 163 2.32 4.99 16.58
C GLY A 163 1.75 5.10 17.99
N GLU A 164 2.62 5.06 19.00
CA GLU A 164 2.25 5.09 20.43
C GLU A 164 1.42 6.33 20.83
N LYS A 165 1.60 7.45 20.12
CA LYS A 165 0.95 8.73 20.44
C LYS A 165 -0.45 8.88 19.84
N ALA A 166 -0.79 8.08 18.83
CA ALA A 166 -2.03 8.21 18.05
C ALA A 166 -2.80 6.88 17.91
N ALA A 167 -2.32 5.80 18.53
CA ALA A 167 -2.95 4.47 18.54
C ALA A 167 -4.17 4.38 19.47
N TYR A 168 -5.16 5.25 19.28
CA TYR A 168 -6.47 5.15 19.94
C TYR A 168 -7.60 5.30 18.92
N TYR A 169 -8.75 4.69 19.20
CA TYR A 169 -9.88 4.59 18.26
C TYR A 169 -10.42 5.93 17.77
N GLY A 170 -10.24 7.02 18.53
CA GLY A 170 -10.60 8.38 18.10
C GLY A 170 -9.84 8.88 16.87
N MET A 171 -8.65 8.33 16.59
CA MET A 171 -7.88 8.65 15.38
C MET A 171 -8.24 7.77 14.19
N LEU A 172 -8.95 6.67 14.39
CA LEU A 172 -9.23 5.70 13.34
C LEU A 172 -10.09 6.30 12.21
N VAL A 173 -11.25 6.86 12.57
CA VAL A 173 -12.19 7.45 11.60
C VAL A 173 -11.55 8.61 10.83
N PRO A 174 -10.91 9.60 11.49
CA PRO A 174 -10.19 10.67 10.78
C PRO A 174 -9.12 10.14 9.82
N THR A 175 -8.36 9.12 10.22
CA THR A 175 -7.28 8.55 9.39
C THR A 175 -7.86 7.90 8.13
N ILE A 176 -8.90 7.07 8.26
CA ILE A 176 -9.55 6.42 7.10
C ILE A 176 -10.15 7.46 6.15
N LEU A 177 -10.79 8.51 6.68
CA LEU A 177 -11.36 9.58 5.86
C LEU A 177 -10.29 10.33 5.05
N VAL A 178 -9.14 10.61 5.65
CA VAL A 178 -8.01 11.24 4.95
C VAL A 178 -7.47 10.31 3.86
N VAL A 179 -7.28 9.02 4.16
CA VAL A 179 -6.83 8.03 3.18
C VAL A 179 -7.77 7.98 1.98
N LYS A 180 -9.08 7.90 2.23
CA LYS A 180 -10.11 7.91 1.18
C LYS A 180 -10.06 9.18 0.34
N LYS A 181 -10.03 10.35 0.99
CA LYS A 181 -9.95 11.65 0.30
C LYS A 181 -8.71 11.77 -0.58
N ASN A 182 -7.57 11.29 -0.09
CA ASN A 182 -6.33 11.27 -0.86
C ASN A 182 -6.49 10.36 -2.09
N TYR A 183 -7.04 9.15 -1.93
CA TYR A 183 -7.31 8.26 -3.07
C TYR A 183 -8.28 8.87 -4.08
N ASP A 184 -9.36 9.52 -3.64
CA ASP A 184 -10.29 10.22 -4.53
C ASP A 184 -9.58 11.34 -5.30
N HIS A 185 -8.73 12.11 -4.63
CA HIS A 185 -7.91 13.12 -5.28
C HIS A 185 -6.94 12.49 -6.30
N TRP A 186 -6.25 11.42 -5.95
CA TRP A 186 -5.37 10.67 -6.85
C TRP A 186 -6.12 10.15 -8.08
N LEU A 187 -7.31 9.58 -7.88
CA LEU A 187 -8.18 9.11 -8.96
C LEU A 187 -8.49 10.26 -9.92
N THR A 188 -8.84 11.45 -9.42
CA THR A 188 -9.10 12.62 -10.28
C THR A 188 -7.85 13.11 -11.02
N GLN A 189 -6.66 13.07 -10.40
CA GLN A 189 -5.41 13.44 -11.08
C GLN A 189 -4.99 12.41 -12.14
N ILE A 190 -5.13 11.11 -11.85
CA ILE A 190 -4.87 9.99 -12.77
C ILE A 190 -5.88 9.98 -13.93
N TRP A 191 -7.11 10.46 -13.71
CA TRP A 191 -8.10 10.61 -14.76
C TRP A 191 -7.71 11.73 -15.74
N ASN A 192 -7.06 12.78 -15.24
CA ASN A 192 -6.59 13.93 -16.02
C ASN A 192 -5.18 13.77 -16.59
N SER A 193 -4.38 12.83 -16.08
CA SER A 193 -3.03 12.51 -16.55
C SER A 193 -3.01 11.16 -17.29
N VAL A 194 -2.14 11.03 -18.28
CA VAL A 194 -1.96 9.82 -19.11
C VAL A 194 -1.18 8.74 -18.32
N ALA A 195 -1.59 8.44 -17.09
CA ALA A 195 -1.01 7.36 -16.29
C ALA A 195 -1.62 6.02 -16.76
N HIS A 196 -0.82 5.22 -17.45
CA HIS A 196 -1.28 4.06 -18.22
C HIS A 196 -1.47 2.77 -17.42
N TYR A 197 -0.80 2.62 -16.27
CA TYR A 197 -0.68 1.31 -15.62
C TYR A 197 -1.44 1.18 -14.29
N LEU A 198 -1.33 2.08 -13.31
CA LEU A 198 -1.98 1.93 -11.99
C LEU A 198 -3.41 2.52 -11.86
N ARG A 199 -4.09 2.82 -12.97
CA ARG A 199 -5.53 3.17 -12.96
C ARG A 199 -6.39 2.15 -12.19
N PRO A 200 -6.22 0.83 -12.39
CA PRO A 200 -7.03 -0.17 -11.70
C PRO A 200 -6.74 -0.24 -10.20
N THR A 201 -5.48 -0.11 -9.77
CA THR A 201 -5.07 -0.28 -8.36
C THR A 201 -5.64 0.82 -7.47
N SER A 202 -5.71 2.06 -7.94
CA SER A 202 -6.36 3.14 -7.18
C SER A 202 -7.88 2.91 -7.01
N THR A 203 -8.55 2.36 -8.03
CA THR A 203 -9.97 1.98 -7.95
C THR A 203 -10.19 0.86 -6.92
N ALA A 204 -9.29 -0.12 -6.83
CA ALA A 204 -9.40 -1.21 -5.88
C ALA A 204 -9.14 -0.78 -4.43
N PHE A 205 -8.19 0.13 -4.21
CA PHE A 205 -8.06 0.78 -2.90
C PHE A 205 -9.36 1.47 -2.48
N ASN A 206 -9.99 2.24 -3.37
CA ASN A 206 -11.25 2.93 -3.06
C ASN A 206 -12.37 1.95 -2.72
N ILE A 207 -12.52 0.85 -3.46
CA ILE A 207 -13.52 -0.21 -3.18
C ILE A 207 -13.26 -0.89 -1.83
N GLY A 208 -12.00 -1.20 -1.50
CA GLY A 208 -11.63 -1.80 -0.21
C GLY A 208 -11.91 -0.88 0.99
N PHE A 209 -11.72 0.43 0.82
CA PHE A 209 -12.06 1.43 1.85
C PHE A 209 -13.55 1.80 1.90
N GLN A 210 -14.34 1.47 0.88
CA GLN A 210 -15.81 1.67 0.88
C GLN A 210 -16.56 0.57 1.64
N ASN A 211 -15.99 -0.63 1.75
CA ASN A 211 -16.55 -1.73 2.55
C ASN A 211 -15.56 -2.22 3.60
N PRO A 212 -15.15 -1.38 4.56
CA PRO A 212 -14.20 -1.83 5.55
C PRO A 212 -14.90 -2.77 6.55
N VAL A 213 -14.50 -4.04 6.54
CA VAL A 213 -14.92 -5.02 7.56
C VAL A 213 -14.13 -4.72 8.83
N PHE A 214 -14.58 -3.73 9.60
CA PHE A 214 -14.12 -3.50 10.98
C PHE A 214 -14.92 -4.38 11.95
#